data_AF-A0A9K3HIT7-F1
#
_entry.id   AF-A0A9K3HIT7-F1
#
_cell.length_a   1.000
_cell.length_b   1.000
_cell.length_c   1.000
_cell.angle_alpha   90.00
_cell.angle_beta   90.00
_cell.angle_gamma   90.00
#
_symmetry.space_group_name_H-M   'P 1'
#
loop_
_entity.id
_entity.type
_entity.pdbx_description
1 polymer ?
#
loop_
_entity_poly.entity_id
_entity_poly.type
_entity_poly.pdbx_seq_one_letter_code
_entity_poly.pdbx_strand_id
1 'polypeptide(L)'
;MQDDVLENNFNILRMFVRIYGASSAPTLLAKSITEAEEKYSYLLSALDPQLALTYKRRCEEATKEGGKVVGPPLGTWCIPPIIEDEDLYRYEISNTRPPGTS
;
A
#
# COMPACT_ATOMS: atom_id res chain seq x y z
N MET A 1 -0.69 9.66 -13.21
CA MET A 1 0.51 9.57 -12.33
C MET A 1 0.39 10.38 -11.04
N GLN A 2 -0.03 11.65 -11.06
CA GLN A 2 -0.29 12.40 -9.82
C GLN A 2 -1.76 12.28 -9.39
N ASP A 3 -2.69 12.30 -10.34
CA ASP A 3 -4.13 12.13 -10.06
C ASP A 3 -4.47 10.74 -9.50
N ASP A 4 -3.85 9.67 -10.00
CA ASP A 4 -4.04 8.31 -9.45
C ASP A 4 -3.57 8.18 -8.00
N VAL A 5 -2.60 9.01 -7.57
CA VAL A 5 -2.11 9.06 -6.18
C VAL A 5 -3.10 9.84 -5.32
N LEU A 6 -3.61 10.96 -5.83
CA LEU A 6 -4.59 11.81 -5.15
C LEU A 6 -5.95 11.13 -4.98
N GLU A 7 -6.37 10.31 -5.94
CA GLU A 7 -7.61 9.55 -5.90
C GLU A 7 -7.52 8.23 -5.11
N ASN A 8 -6.36 7.91 -4.51
CA ASN A 8 -6.10 6.61 -3.87
C ASN A 8 -6.33 5.43 -4.85
N ASN A 9 -6.04 5.65 -6.13
CA ASN A 9 -6.25 4.70 -7.22
C ASN A 9 -4.95 3.95 -7.59
N PHE A 10 -3.81 4.34 -7.01
CA PHE A 10 -2.56 3.56 -7.03
C PHE A 10 -2.68 2.31 -6.17
N ASN A 11 -3.43 1.34 -6.68
CA ASN A 11 -3.60 0.05 -6.05
C ASN A 11 -2.55 -0.90 -6.64
N ILE A 12 -1.42 -1.04 -5.95
CA ILE A 12 -0.34 -1.96 -6.36
C ILE A 12 -0.84 -3.40 -6.52
N LEU A 13 -1.84 -3.82 -5.75
CA LEU A 13 -2.49 -5.13 -5.93
C LEU A 13 -3.20 -5.22 -7.29
N ARG A 14 -3.91 -4.18 -7.76
CA ARG A 14 -4.51 -4.17 -9.12
C ARG A 14 -3.45 -4.28 -10.20
N MET A 15 -2.29 -3.65 -10.03
CA MET A 15 -1.17 -3.81 -10.96
C MET A 15 -0.66 -5.25 -10.99
N PHE A 16 -0.48 -5.87 -9.82
CA PHE A 16 -0.09 -7.28 -9.73
C PHE A 16 -1.13 -8.21 -10.35
N VAL A 17 -2.42 -7.95 -10.16
CA VAL A 17 -3.51 -8.73 -10.79
C VAL A 17 -3.44 -8.63 -12.31
N ARG A 18 -3.21 -7.45 -12.87
CA ARG A 18 -3.07 -7.27 -14.33
C ARG A 18 -1.86 -7.98 -14.93
N ILE A 19 -0.75 -8.07 -14.19
CA ILE A 19 0.50 -8.66 -14.70
C ILE A 19 0.54 -10.18 -14.49
N TYR A 20 0.12 -10.64 -13.31
CA TYR A 20 0.31 -12.02 -12.86
C TYR A 20 -0.99 -12.81 -12.70
N GLY A 21 -2.15 -12.17 -12.90
CA GLY A 21 -3.47 -12.77 -12.71
C GLY A 21 -3.94 -12.74 -11.26
N ALA A 22 -5.26 -12.80 -11.07
CA ALA A 22 -5.91 -12.68 -9.77
C ALA A 22 -5.49 -13.77 -8.77
N SER A 23 -5.24 -14.99 -9.23
CA SER A 23 -4.84 -16.12 -8.38
C SER A 23 -3.44 -15.99 -7.80
N SER A 24 -2.50 -15.41 -8.55
CA SER A 24 -1.08 -15.37 -8.19
C SER A 24 -0.65 -14.02 -7.61
N ALA A 25 -1.40 -12.95 -7.92
CA ALA A 25 -1.10 -11.59 -7.50
C ALA A 25 -0.93 -11.41 -5.98
N PRO A 26 -1.81 -11.93 -5.10
CA PRO A 26 -1.66 -11.75 -3.66
C PRO A 26 -0.37 -12.35 -3.13
N THR A 27 -0.06 -13.58 -3.53
CA THR A 27 1.15 -14.30 -3.09
C THR A 27 2.42 -13.61 -3.59
N LEU A 28 2.45 -13.17 -4.84
CA LEU A 28 3.61 -12.47 -5.40
C LEU A 28 3.80 -11.08 -4.79
N LEU A 29 2.71 -10.37 -4.49
CA LEU A 29 2.77 -9.09 -3.80
C LEU A 29 3.28 -9.27 -2.37
N ALA A 30 2.75 -10.25 -1.62
CA ALA A 30 3.21 -10.56 -0.27
C ALA A 30 4.71 -10.89 -0.27
N LYS A 31 5.16 -11.74 -1.20
CA LYS A 31 6.59 -12.05 -1.39
C LYS A 31 7.42 -10.79 -1.65
N SER A 32 6.97 -9.92 -2.56
CA SER A 32 7.68 -8.68 -2.91
C SER A 32 7.79 -7.72 -1.72
N ILE A 33 6.74 -7.65 -0.88
CA ILE A 33 6.75 -6.87 0.36
C ILE A 33 7.76 -7.47 1.34
N THR A 34 7.72 -8.78 1.57
CA THR A 34 8.66 -9.47 2.47
C THR A 34 10.11 -9.24 2.04
N GLU A 35 10.43 -9.41 0.76
CA GLU A 35 11.79 -9.18 0.23
C GLU A 35 12.24 -7.72 0.43
N ALA A 36 11.32 -6.75 0.28
CA ALA A 36 11.61 -5.35 0.52
C ALA A 36 11.85 -5.05 2.01
N GLU A 37 11.06 -5.64 2.91
CA GLU A 37 11.21 -5.50 4.36
C GLU A 37 12.52 -6.13 4.88
N GLU A 38 12.87 -7.31 4.36
CA GLU A 38 14.13 -7.98 4.66
C GLU A 38 15.33 -7.15 4.19
N LYS A 39 15.28 -6.64 2.95
CA LYS A 39 16.33 -5.78 2.40
C LYS A 39 16.47 -4.48 3.20
N TYR A 40 15.35 -3.86 3.57
CA TYR A 40 15.34 -2.67 4.42
C TYR A 40 15.99 -2.97 5.79
N SER A 41 15.61 -4.08 6.42
CA SER A 41 16.16 -4.49 7.72
C SER A 41 17.66 -4.75 7.67
N TYR A 42 18.13 -5.39 6.60
CA TYR A 42 19.55 -5.61 6.34
C TYR A 42 20.32 -4.29 6.15
N LEU A 43 19.81 -3.39 5.30
CA LEU A 43 20.46 -2.09 5.08
C LEU A 43 20.51 -1.25 6.36
N LEU A 44 19.44 -1.29 7.16
CA LEU A 44 19.38 -0.59 8.45
C LEU A 44 20.35 -1.15 9.48
N SER A 45 20.62 -2.45 9.47
CA SER A 45 21.60 -3.07 10.38
C SER A 45 23.05 -2.86 9.91
N ALA A 46 23.28 -2.68 8.61
CA ALA A 46 24.59 -2.38 8.04
C ALA A 46 24.98 -0.90 8.11
N LEU A 47 24.03 0.00 8.41
CA LEU A 47 24.26 1.43 8.57
C LEU A 47 25.08 1.74 9.83
N ASP A 48 25.79 2.87 9.80
CA ASP A 48 26.46 3.39 10.99
C ASP A 48 25.45 3.54 12.15
N PRO A 49 25.77 3.09 13.38
CA PRO A 49 24.82 3.09 14.49
C PRO A 49 24.21 4.45 14.82
N GLN A 50 24.98 5.55 14.69
CA GLN A 50 24.47 6.91 14.95
C GLN A 50 23.54 7.37 13.84
N LEU A 51 23.86 7.03 12.59
CA LEU A 51 22.99 7.32 11.45
C LEU A 51 21.68 6.50 11.51
N ALA A 52 21.77 5.22 11.85
CA ALA A 52 20.60 4.35 12.02
C ALA A 52 19.69 4.86 13.16
N LEU A 53 20.27 5.29 14.28
CA LEU A 53 19.52 5.88 15.39
C LEU A 53 18.80 7.17 14.98
N THR A 54 19.51 8.06 14.28
CA THR A 54 18.95 9.33 13.81
C THR A 54 17.80 9.11 12.83
N TYR A 55 17.97 8.15 11.91
CA TYR A 55 16.93 7.79 10.95
C TYR A 55 15.68 7.25 11.65
N LYS A 56 15.82 6.29 12.57
CA LYS A 56 14.70 5.74 13.35
C LYS A 56 13.93 6.83 14.10
N ARG A 57 14.62 7.77 14.73
CA ARG A 57 13.99 8.90 15.43
C ARG A 57 13.11 9.74 14.49
N ARG A 58 13.60 10.06 13.28
CA ARG A 58 12.82 10.82 12.29
C ARG A 58 11.58 10.04 11.83
N CYS A 59 11.68 8.72 11.69
CA CYS A 59 10.52 7.88 11.37
C CYS A 59 9.45 7.92 12.48
N GLU A 60 9.85 7.87 13.75
CA GLU A 60 8.93 7.98 14.89
C GLU A 60 8.25 9.36 14.95
N GLU A 61 9.01 10.43 14.71
CA GLU A 61 8.50 11.81 14.66
C GLU A 61 7.46 11.97 13.54
N ALA A 62 7.76 11.51 12.33
CA ALA A 62 6.82 11.55 11.20
C ALA A 62 5.55 10.72 11.45
N THR A 63 5.67 9.58 12.14
CA THR A 63 4.51 8.74 12.50
C THR A 63 3.61 9.44 13.51
N LYS A 64 4.18 10.17 14.47
CA LYS A 64 3.43 10.97 15.46
C LYS A 64 2.73 12.17 14.82
N GLU A 65 3.39 12.86 13.89
CA GLU A 65 2.79 13.95 13.12
C GLU A 65 1.61 13.48 12.25
N GLY A 66 1.63 12.23 11.79
CA GLY A 66 0.54 11.59 11.04
C GLY A 66 -0.70 11.18 11.85
N GLY A 67 -0.76 11.46 13.15
CA GLY A 67 -1.99 11.36 13.96
C GLY A 67 -2.46 9.95 14.35
N LYS A 68 -1.71 8.88 14.06
CA LYS A 68 -2.07 7.51 14.50
C LYS A 68 -1.52 7.23 15.90
N VAL A 69 -2.36 7.42 16.93
CA VAL A 69 -2.01 7.17 18.34
C VAL A 69 -2.47 5.78 18.83
N VAL A 70 -3.36 5.09 18.10
CA VAL A 70 -3.93 3.81 18.53
C VAL A 70 -4.00 2.83 17.34
N GLY A 71 -3.16 1.81 17.35
CA GLY A 71 -3.09 0.74 16.35
C GLY A 71 -1.76 -0.03 16.44
N PRO A 72 -1.61 -1.17 15.73
CA PRO A 72 -0.32 -1.84 15.62
C PRO A 72 0.77 -0.86 15.16
N PRO A 73 2.06 -1.04 15.53
CA PRO A 73 3.15 -0.14 15.14
C PRO A 73 3.26 0.10 13.62
N LEU A 74 2.77 -0.83 12.80
CA LEU A 74 2.73 -0.77 11.34
C LEU A 74 1.34 -0.41 10.77
N GLY A 75 0.34 -0.17 11.63
CA GLY A 75 -1.07 -0.04 11.29
C GLY A 75 -1.74 -1.38 10.96
N THR A 76 -3.08 -1.38 10.93
CA THR A 76 -3.85 -2.49 10.37
C THR A 76 -4.07 -2.23 8.89
N TRP A 77 -3.40 -2.98 8.03
CA TRP A 77 -3.62 -2.94 6.58
C TRP A 77 -4.75 -3.91 6.23
N CYS A 78 -5.91 -3.38 5.83
CA CYS A 78 -6.96 -4.19 5.21
C CYS A 78 -6.65 -4.32 3.72
N ILE A 79 -6.37 -5.54 3.26
CA ILE A 79 -6.22 -5.79 1.82
C ILE A 79 -7.62 -5.70 1.19
N PRO A 80 -7.84 -4.80 0.21
CA PRO A 80 -9.12 -4.71 -0.46
C PRO A 80 -9.41 -6.01 -1.24
N PRO A 81 -10.69 -6.35 -1.47
CA PRO A 81 -11.04 -7.51 -2.28
C PRO A 81 -10.40 -7.41 -3.67
N ILE A 82 -10.01 -8.57 -4.20
CA ILE A 82 -9.39 -8.67 -5.53
C ILE A 82 -10.45 -8.33 -6.58
N ILE A 83 -10.09 -7.45 -7.50
CA ILE A 83 -10.89 -7.14 -8.69
C ILE A 83 -10.34 -8.00 -9.82
N GLU A 84 -11.07 -9.05 -10.20
CA GLU A 84 -10.63 -9.97 -11.26
C GLU A 84 -10.85 -9.37 -12.65
N ASP A 85 -12.02 -8.78 -12.88
CA ASP A 85 -12.38 -8.06 -14.10
C ASP A 85 -12.46 -6.56 -13.81
N GLU A 86 -11.41 -5.86 -14.23
CA GLU A 86 -11.25 -4.43 -14.05
C GLU A 86 -12.30 -3.61 -14.80
N ASP A 87 -12.69 -4.06 -16.00
CA ASP A 87 -13.59 -3.33 -16.87
C ASP A 87 -15.03 -3.51 -16.41
N LEU A 88 -15.42 -4.73 -16.03
CA LEU A 88 -16.71 -5.01 -15.40
C LEU A 88 -16.87 -4.22 -14.10
N TYR A 89 -15.86 -4.23 -13.23
CA TYR A 89 -15.89 -3.49 -11.97
C TYR A 89 -16.10 -1.98 -12.19
N ARG A 90 -15.41 -1.38 -13.17
CA ARG A 90 -15.58 0.04 -13.51
C ARG A 90 -16.98 0.32 -14.07
N TYR A 91 -17.50 -0.58 -14.90
CA TYR A 91 -18.86 -0.50 -15.45
C TYR A 91 -19.91 -0.53 -14.34
N GLU A 92 -19.80 -1.48 -13.40
CA GLU A 92 -20.73 -1.62 -12.28
C GLU A 92 -20.72 -0.39 -11.36
N ILE A 93 -19.54 0.13 -11.01
CA ILE A 93 -19.42 1.33 -10.17
C ILE A 93 -20.02 2.57 -10.84
N SER A 94 -19.79 2.72 -12.15
CA SER A 94 -20.32 3.85 -12.90
C SER A 94 -21.85 3.84 -12.94
N ASN A 95 -22.45 2.64 -12.92
CA ASN A 95 -23.90 2.44 -12.98
C ASN A 95 -24.58 2.38 -11.61
N THR A 96 -23.83 2.31 -10.51
CA THR A 96 -24.39 2.26 -9.14
C THR A 96 -24.36 3.62 -8.41
N ARG A 97 -23.71 4.65 -8.96
CA ARG A 97 -23.90 6.02 -8.44
C ARG A 97 -25.33 6.48 -8.74
N PRO A 98 -26.15 6.86 -7.74
CA PRO A 98 -27.37 7.59 -8.03
C PRO A 98 -27.00 8.88 -8.78
N PRO A 99 -27.79 9.33 -9.77
CA PRO A 99 -27.55 10.60 -10.42
C PRO A 99 -27.53 11.69 -9.33
N GLY A 100 -26.44 12.46 -9.29
CA GLY A 100 -26.25 13.51 -8.31
C GLY A 100 -27.49 14.41 -8.26
N THR A 101 -28.07 14.57 -7.07
CA THR A 101 -29.04 15.62 -6.81
C THR A 101 -28.35 16.95 -7.08
N SER A 102 -28.88 17.68 -8.06
CA SER A 102 -28.51 19.05 -8.43
C SER A 102 -28.61 20.01 -7.26
#